data_AF-A0A7F5R6C9-F1
#
_entry.id   AF-A0A7F5R6C9-F1
#
_cell.length_a   1.000
_cell.length_b   1.000
_cell.length_c   1.000
_cell.angle_alpha   90.00
_cell.angle_beta   90.00
_cell.angle_gamma   90.00
#
_symmetry.space_group_name_H-M   'P 1'
#
loop_
_entity.id
_entity.type
_entity.pdbx_description
1 polymer ?
#
loop_
_entity_poly.entity_id
_entity_poly.type
_entity_poly.pdbx_seq_one_letter_code
_entity_poly.pdbx_strand_id
1 'polypeptide(L)'
;NYDVCFDLIGETWNPLKLRYQLKNVRERLAKNLVEKGVLTTEKQNFLLFDMTTHPLTDNVTKCRLVKKIQDAVLTKWINDPQRMDKRMLALIFLAHASDVLENAFAPLNDDDYELASKRVRELLDLDFEQESVKPNSTEVLWAVFAAFTK
;
A
#
# COMPACT_ATOMS: atom_id res chain seq x y z
N ASN A 1 -10.73 14.98 10.14
CA ASN A 1 -10.50 13.54 9.87
C ASN A 1 -9.04 13.17 9.65
N TYR A 2 -8.14 14.11 9.33
CA TYR A 2 -6.69 13.85 9.23
C TYR A 2 -6.07 13.37 10.56
N ASP A 3 -6.55 13.87 11.69
CA ASP A 3 -6.04 13.56 13.04
C ASP A 3 -5.84 12.06 13.35
N VAL A 4 -6.70 11.19 12.82
CA VAL A 4 -6.63 9.75 13.15
C VAL A 4 -5.35 9.11 12.60
N CYS A 5 -4.94 9.44 11.38
CA CYS A 5 -3.70 8.92 10.81
C CYS A 5 -2.48 9.44 11.58
N PHE A 6 -2.44 10.74 11.89
CA PHE A 6 -1.36 11.35 12.68
C PHE A 6 -1.28 10.77 14.10
N ASP A 7 -2.43 10.53 14.75
CA ASP A 7 -2.50 9.94 16.09
C ASP A 7 -2.00 8.48 16.09
N LEU A 8 -2.27 7.70 15.05
CA LEU A 8 -1.84 6.29 14.94
C LEU A 8 -0.34 6.13 14.60
N ILE A 9 0.23 7.05 13.81
CA ILE A 9 1.66 7.05 13.45
C ILE A 9 2.50 7.66 14.60
N GLY A 10 1.86 8.45 15.48
CA GLY A 10 2.51 9.09 16.62
C GLY A 10 3.13 10.44 16.29
N GLU A 11 2.63 11.09 15.23
CA GLU A 11 3.05 12.43 14.82
C GLU A 11 2.30 13.55 15.60
N THR A 12 1.35 13.15 16.45
CA THR A 12 0.64 14.04 17.36
C THR A 12 1.48 14.38 18.59
N TRP A 13 1.60 15.65 18.93
CA TRP A 13 2.28 16.11 20.14
C TRP A 13 1.35 16.22 21.36
N ASN A 14 0.09 15.78 21.24
CA ASN A 14 -0.86 15.82 22.34
C ASN A 14 -0.58 14.68 23.36
N PRO A 15 -0.19 14.98 24.61
CA PRO A 15 0.17 13.96 25.61
C PRO A 15 -0.94 12.95 25.90
N LEU A 16 -2.21 13.37 25.81
CA LEU A 16 -3.36 12.48 26.04
C LEU A 16 -3.56 11.50 24.89
N LYS A 17 -3.07 11.82 23.69
CA LYS A 17 -3.21 11.02 22.47
C LYS A 17 -1.99 10.16 22.16
N LEU A 18 -0.86 10.33 22.86
CA LEU A 18 0.35 9.51 22.67
C LEU A 18 0.11 7.99 22.85
N ARG A 19 -0.94 7.60 23.58
CA ARG A 19 -1.32 6.18 23.77
C ARG A 19 -1.92 5.54 22.52
N TYR A 20 -2.35 6.32 21.54
CA TYR A 20 -2.95 5.81 20.30
C TYR A 20 -1.91 5.35 19.27
N GLN A 21 -0.64 5.69 19.45
CA GLN A 21 0.42 5.27 18.54
C GLN A 21 0.52 3.74 18.47
N LEU A 22 0.47 3.21 17.25
CA LEU A 22 0.65 1.79 17.00
C LEU A 22 2.12 1.42 17.15
N LYS A 23 2.44 0.59 18.15
CA LYS A 23 3.79 0.11 18.40
C LYS A 23 4.07 -1.22 17.69
N ASN A 24 5.32 -1.40 17.31
CA ASN A 24 5.85 -2.65 16.74
C ASN A 24 5.06 -3.16 15.51
N VAL A 25 4.62 -2.23 14.65
CA VAL A 25 3.78 -2.56 13.49
C VAL A 25 4.51 -3.52 12.53
N ARG A 26 5.80 -3.26 12.26
CA ARG A 26 6.59 -4.10 11.35
C ARG A 26 6.72 -5.53 11.87
N GLU A 27 7.02 -5.70 13.14
CA GLU A 27 7.20 -7.00 13.79
C GLU A 27 5.87 -7.77 13.81
N ARG A 28 4.75 -7.09 14.09
CA ARG A 28 3.41 -7.70 14.05
C ARG A 28 3.01 -8.12 12.64
N LEU A 29 3.31 -7.30 11.63
CA LEU A 29 3.06 -7.65 10.23
C LEU A 29 3.90 -8.83 9.78
N ALA A 30 5.20 -8.88 10.13
CA ALA A 30 6.08 -10.00 9.82
C ALA A 30 5.56 -11.30 10.43
N LYS A 31 5.17 -11.29 11.72
CA LYS A 31 4.56 -12.46 12.38
C LYS A 31 3.29 -12.95 11.68
N ASN A 32 2.38 -12.05 11.34
CA ASN A 32 1.16 -12.41 10.60
C ASN A 32 1.47 -13.02 9.22
N LEU A 33 2.53 -12.57 8.55
CA LEU A 33 2.95 -13.13 7.26
C LEU A 33 3.64 -14.50 7.41
N VAL A 34 4.34 -14.74 8.53
CA VAL A 34 4.86 -16.06 8.89
C VAL A 34 3.72 -17.03 9.16
N GLU A 35 2.71 -16.63 9.93
CA GLU A 35 1.53 -17.46 10.21
C GLU A 35 0.75 -17.82 8.94
N LYS A 36 0.76 -16.94 7.94
CA LYS A 36 0.16 -17.18 6.60
C LYS A 36 1.07 -17.95 5.64
N GLY A 37 2.29 -18.31 6.06
CA GLY A 37 3.25 -19.07 5.25
C GLY A 37 3.93 -18.27 4.12
N VAL A 38 3.81 -16.94 4.13
CA VAL A 38 4.48 -16.08 3.12
C VAL A 38 5.95 -15.88 3.47
N LEU A 39 6.25 -15.72 4.76
CA LEU A 39 7.60 -15.61 5.30
C LEU A 39 7.92 -16.83 6.17
N THR A 40 9.20 -17.10 6.39
CA THR A 40 9.65 -18.00 7.47
C THR A 40 10.27 -17.22 8.62
N THR A 41 10.63 -17.95 9.68
CA THR A 41 11.43 -17.40 10.77
C THR A 41 12.74 -18.14 10.81
N GLU A 42 13.83 -17.39 10.69
CA GLU A 42 15.19 -17.93 10.77
C GLU A 42 15.95 -17.17 11.85
N LYS A 43 16.68 -17.90 12.68
CA LYS A 43 17.63 -17.29 13.63
C LYS A 43 18.99 -17.24 12.96
N GLN A 44 19.44 -16.05 12.61
CA GLN A 44 20.78 -15.82 12.06
C GLN A 44 21.73 -15.43 13.18
N ASN A 45 22.80 -16.21 13.33
CA ASN A 45 23.86 -15.93 14.30
C ASN A 45 24.94 -15.12 13.59
N PHE A 46 25.07 -13.85 13.96
CA PHE A 46 26.18 -12.99 13.53
C PHE A 46 27.30 -13.08 14.56
N LEU A 47 28.51 -12.67 14.17
CA LEU A 47 29.70 -12.75 15.03
C LEU A 47 29.51 -12.09 16.42
N LEU A 48 28.69 -11.04 16.49
CA LEU A 48 28.49 -10.23 17.70
C LEU A 48 27.08 -10.32 18.30
N PHE A 49 26.11 -10.89 17.58
CA PHE A 49 24.71 -10.94 18.03
C PHE A 49 23.90 -11.96 17.23
N ASP A 50 22.80 -12.42 17.82
CA ASP A 50 21.81 -13.20 17.09
C ASP A 50 20.65 -12.29 16.67
N MET A 51 20.17 -12.47 15.45
CA MET A 51 19.01 -11.74 14.93
C MET A 51 18.00 -12.72 14.34
N THR A 52 16.73 -12.54 14.69
CA THR A 52 15.64 -13.25 14.03
C THR A 52 15.29 -12.52 12.74
N THR A 53 15.40 -13.21 11.61
CA THR A 53 15.07 -12.69 10.28
C THR A 53 13.84 -13.39 9.72
N HIS A 54 13.19 -12.72 8.77
CA HIS A 54 11.96 -13.20 8.13
C HIS A 54 12.10 -13.23 6.61
N PRO A 55 12.87 -14.18 6.05
CA PRO A 55 13.04 -14.28 4.61
C PRO A 55 11.73 -14.70 3.93
N LEU A 56 11.58 -14.29 2.67
CA LEU A 56 10.43 -14.64 1.84
C LEU A 56 10.56 -16.08 1.35
N THR A 57 9.57 -16.90 1.65
CA THR A 57 9.49 -18.29 1.16
C THR A 57 8.56 -18.43 -0.02
N ASP A 58 7.39 -17.79 0.02
CA ASP A 58 6.43 -17.85 -1.07
C ASP A 58 6.65 -16.72 -2.09
N ASN A 59 7.62 -16.95 -2.98
CA ASN A 59 7.87 -16.02 -4.08
C ASN A 59 6.71 -16.00 -5.10
N VAL A 60 5.93 -17.09 -5.21
CA VAL A 60 4.81 -17.19 -6.15
C VAL A 60 3.71 -16.19 -5.77
N THR A 61 3.39 -16.06 -4.48
CA THR A 61 2.41 -15.09 -3.99
C THR A 61 2.88 -13.66 -4.21
N LYS A 62 4.17 -13.35 -3.98
CA LYS A 62 4.74 -12.03 -4.28
C LYS A 62 4.62 -11.70 -5.77
N CYS A 63 5.07 -12.58 -6.66
CA CYS A 63 4.97 -12.38 -8.10
C CYS A 63 3.52 -12.22 -8.57
N ARG A 64 2.58 -12.98 -7.99
CA ARG A 64 1.15 -12.86 -8.28
C ARG A 64 0.59 -11.50 -7.86
N LEU A 65 1.01 -10.97 -6.72
CA LEU A 65 0.61 -9.63 -6.26
C LEU A 65 1.11 -8.55 -7.21
N VAL A 66 2.41 -8.58 -7.54
CA VAL A 66 3.03 -7.61 -8.47
C VAL A 66 2.31 -7.64 -9.81
N LYS A 67 2.10 -8.84 -10.37
CA LYS A 67 1.38 -9.00 -11.65
C LYS A 67 -0.06 -8.49 -11.59
N LYS A 68 -0.77 -8.67 -10.47
CA LYS A 68 -2.12 -8.13 -10.30
C LYS A 68 -2.16 -6.60 -10.34
N ILE A 69 -1.17 -5.94 -9.73
CA ILE A 69 -1.05 -4.47 -9.75
C ILE A 69 -0.75 -4.00 -11.18
N GLN A 70 0.23 -4.63 -11.85
CA GLN A 70 0.57 -4.33 -13.24
C GLN A 70 -0.65 -4.51 -14.17
N ASP A 71 -1.34 -5.66 -14.09
CA ASP A 71 -2.53 -5.93 -14.89
C ASP A 71 -3.63 -4.87 -14.64
N ALA A 72 -3.80 -4.41 -13.39
CA ALA A 72 -4.82 -3.42 -13.06
C ALA A 72 -4.57 -2.05 -13.72
N VAL A 73 -3.31 -1.66 -13.90
CA VAL A 73 -2.94 -0.39 -14.56
C VAL A 73 -2.59 -0.56 -16.04
N LEU A 74 -2.53 -1.79 -16.56
CA LEU A 74 -2.23 -2.11 -17.96
C LEU A 74 -3.42 -2.78 -18.64
N THR A 75 -3.44 -4.13 -18.64
CA THR A 75 -4.32 -4.96 -19.46
C THR A 75 -5.79 -4.92 -19.03
N LYS A 76 -6.05 -4.68 -17.74
CA LYS A 76 -7.38 -4.64 -17.13
C LYS A 76 -7.75 -3.24 -16.65
N TRP A 77 -7.13 -2.22 -17.25
CA TRP A 77 -7.42 -0.83 -16.91
C TRP A 77 -8.89 -0.49 -17.14
N ILE A 78 -9.47 0.25 -16.20
CA ILE A 78 -10.83 0.74 -16.26
C ILE A 78 -10.78 2.26 -16.12
N ASN A 79 -11.29 2.97 -17.11
CA ASN A 79 -11.26 4.44 -17.13
C ASN A 79 -12.13 5.08 -16.03
N ASP A 80 -13.10 4.34 -15.50
CA ASP A 80 -13.93 4.78 -14.37
C ASP A 80 -13.41 4.15 -13.07
N PRO A 81 -12.77 4.93 -12.17
CA PRO A 81 -12.20 4.43 -10.91
C PRO A 81 -13.23 3.77 -10.00
N GLN A 82 -14.51 4.18 -10.07
CA GLN A 82 -15.58 3.61 -9.24
C GLN A 82 -15.93 2.16 -9.62
N ARG A 83 -15.58 1.76 -10.85
CA ARG A 83 -15.79 0.40 -11.36
C ARG A 83 -14.61 -0.53 -11.09
N MET A 84 -13.47 0.02 -10.65
CA MET A 84 -12.34 -0.79 -10.21
C MET A 84 -12.66 -1.45 -8.86
N ASP A 85 -12.08 -2.62 -8.61
CA ASP A 85 -12.14 -3.23 -7.28
C ASP A 85 -11.54 -2.28 -6.23
N LYS A 86 -12.35 -1.92 -5.23
CA LYS A 86 -11.99 -0.94 -4.19
C LYS A 86 -10.71 -1.33 -3.45
N ARG A 87 -10.44 -2.63 -3.29
CA ARG A 87 -9.19 -3.11 -2.66
C ARG A 87 -7.98 -2.88 -3.56
N MET A 88 -8.12 -3.09 -4.87
CA MET A 88 -7.05 -2.82 -5.83
C MET A 88 -6.76 -1.33 -5.94
N LEU A 89 -7.81 -0.51 -6.01
CA LEU A 89 -7.69 0.94 -6.03
C LEU A 89 -6.95 1.44 -4.78
N ALA A 90 -7.38 1.01 -3.59
CA ALA A 90 -6.72 1.33 -2.33
C ALA A 90 -5.26 0.89 -2.28
N LEU A 91 -4.95 -0.29 -2.81
CA LEU A 91 -3.59 -0.81 -2.88
C LEU A 91 -2.70 0.07 -3.76
N ILE A 92 -3.18 0.54 -4.92
CA ILE A 92 -2.42 1.40 -5.83
C ILE A 92 -2.12 2.75 -5.14
N PHE A 93 -3.13 3.42 -4.57
CA PHE A 93 -2.95 4.70 -3.89
C PHE A 93 -2.00 4.61 -2.70
N LEU A 94 -2.19 3.62 -1.82
CA LEU A 94 -1.34 3.47 -0.62
C LEU A 94 0.08 3.01 -0.99
N ALA A 95 0.24 2.18 -2.01
CA ALA A 95 1.56 1.79 -2.50
C ALA A 95 2.31 2.97 -3.14
N HIS A 96 1.60 3.87 -3.82
CA HIS A 96 2.17 5.12 -4.33
C HIS A 96 2.58 6.04 -3.18
N ALA A 97 1.68 6.31 -2.23
CA ALA A 97 1.96 7.16 -1.07
C ALA A 97 3.08 6.64 -0.16
N SER A 98 3.38 5.35 -0.22
CA SER A 98 4.48 4.72 0.53
C SER A 98 5.76 4.55 -0.30
N ASP A 99 5.83 5.10 -1.52
CA ASP A 99 6.97 5.00 -2.44
C ASP A 99 7.41 3.55 -2.77
N VAL A 100 6.49 2.59 -2.70
CA VAL A 100 6.78 1.17 -2.98
C VAL A 100 6.23 0.69 -4.32
N LEU A 101 5.36 1.47 -4.96
CA LEU A 101 4.75 1.11 -6.25
C LEU A 101 5.78 0.97 -7.38
N GLU A 102 6.86 1.75 -7.33
CA GLU A 102 7.96 1.69 -8.30
C GLU A 102 8.59 0.29 -8.40
N ASN A 103 8.66 -0.42 -7.27
CA ASN A 103 9.19 -1.79 -7.23
C ASN A 103 8.32 -2.78 -8.05
N ALA A 104 7.02 -2.46 -8.23
CA ALA A 104 6.13 -3.26 -9.06
C ALA A 104 6.28 -2.92 -10.55
N PHE A 105 6.75 -1.72 -10.90
CA PHE A 105 6.93 -1.29 -12.29
C PHE A 105 8.35 -1.50 -12.83
N ALA A 106 9.35 -1.62 -11.95
CA ALA A 106 10.74 -1.93 -12.32
C ALA A 106 10.94 -3.07 -13.34
N PRO A 107 10.15 -4.17 -13.35
CA PRO A 107 10.32 -5.24 -14.34
C PRO A 107 9.53 -5.04 -15.65
N LEU A 108 8.81 -3.93 -15.82
CA LEU A 108 8.08 -3.61 -17.07
C LEU A 108 9.06 -3.13 -18.15
N ASN A 109 8.64 -3.20 -19.42
CA ASN A 109 9.33 -2.51 -20.51
C ASN A 109 9.01 -1.00 -20.46
N ASP A 110 9.79 -0.19 -21.18
CA ASP A 110 9.68 1.27 -21.16
C ASP A 110 8.26 1.77 -21.55
N ASP A 111 7.66 1.21 -22.59
CA ASP A 111 6.32 1.60 -23.06
C ASP A 111 5.23 1.32 -22.00
N ASP A 112 5.25 0.12 -21.41
CA ASP A 112 4.33 -0.29 -20.35
C ASP A 112 4.57 0.53 -19.07
N TYR A 113 5.82 0.84 -18.75
CA TYR A 113 6.18 1.67 -17.62
C TYR A 113 5.62 3.09 -17.76
N GLU A 114 5.80 3.72 -18.92
CA GLU A 114 5.26 5.05 -19.21
C GLU A 114 3.73 5.05 -19.14
N LEU A 115 3.08 4.05 -19.73
CA LEU A 115 1.63 3.92 -19.72
C LEU A 115 1.07 3.72 -18.31
N ALA A 116 1.68 2.81 -17.53
CA ALA A 116 1.29 2.56 -16.15
C ALA A 116 1.46 3.81 -15.29
N SER A 117 2.60 4.49 -15.41
CA SER A 117 2.91 5.73 -14.68
C SER A 117 1.94 6.86 -15.03
N LYS A 118 1.59 6.99 -16.31
CA LYS A 118 0.57 7.96 -16.77
C LYS A 118 -0.78 7.69 -16.13
N ARG A 119 -1.24 6.43 -16.14
CA ARG A 119 -2.54 6.04 -15.56
C ARG A 119 -2.60 6.21 -14.05
N VAL A 120 -1.50 5.92 -13.35
CA VAL A 120 -1.40 6.20 -11.91
C VAL A 120 -1.49 7.70 -11.65
N ARG A 121 -0.82 8.53 -12.45
CA ARG A 121 -0.93 9.99 -12.36
C ARG A 121 -2.35 10.48 -12.62
N GLU A 122 -3.03 9.94 -13.64
CA GLU A 122 -4.44 10.22 -13.91
C GLU A 122 -5.36 9.90 -12.71
N LEU A 123 -5.06 8.85 -11.93
CA LEU A 123 -5.80 8.54 -10.69
C LEU A 123 -5.51 9.55 -9.56
N LEU A 124 -4.27 10.02 -9.46
CA LEU A 124 -3.84 10.95 -8.42
C LEU A 124 -4.38 12.37 -8.66
N ASP A 125 -4.57 12.74 -9.94
CA ASP A 125 -5.11 14.03 -10.35
C ASP A 125 -6.66 14.10 -10.29
N LEU A 126 -7.32 13.05 -9.80
CA LEU A 126 -8.78 13.04 -9.62
C LEU A 126 -9.22 14.02 -8.54
N ASP A 127 -10.40 14.61 -8.73
CA ASP A 127 -11.08 15.34 -7.68
C ASP A 127 -11.73 14.35 -6.69
N PHE A 128 -11.00 14.03 -5.61
CA PHE A 128 -11.47 13.08 -4.60
C PHE A 128 -12.76 13.52 -3.89
N GLU A 129 -13.04 14.83 -3.80
CA GLU A 129 -14.28 15.31 -3.22
C GLU A 129 -15.46 14.97 -4.13
N GLN A 130 -15.33 15.21 -5.44
CA GLN A 130 -16.35 14.82 -6.42
C GLN A 130 -16.53 13.30 -6.51
N GLU A 131 -15.44 12.53 -6.49
CA GLU A 131 -15.50 11.06 -6.51
C GLU A 131 -16.16 10.48 -5.25
N SER A 132 -16.08 11.18 -4.11
CA SER A 132 -16.70 10.75 -2.86
C SER A 132 -18.22 10.83 -2.88
N VAL A 133 -18.82 11.74 -3.67
CA VAL A 133 -20.28 11.97 -3.71
C VAL A 133 -21.00 11.04 -4.68
N LYS A 134 -20.25 10.30 -5.52
CA LYS A 134 -20.84 9.37 -6.50
C LYS A 134 -21.59 8.20 -5.82
N PRO A 135 -22.64 7.66 -6.47
CA PRO A 135 -23.40 6.54 -5.91
C PRO A 135 -22.52 5.30 -5.73
N ASN A 136 -22.69 4.59 -4.61
CA ASN A 136 -21.90 3.40 -4.20
C ASN A 136 -20.41 3.66 -3.92
N SER A 137 -20.00 4.92 -3.74
CA SER A 137 -18.64 5.27 -3.30
C SER A 137 -18.40 4.85 -1.84
N THR A 138 -17.18 5.05 -1.36
CA THR A 138 -16.87 4.91 0.07
C THR A 138 -16.16 6.18 0.50
N GLU A 139 -16.89 7.11 1.11
CA GLU A 139 -16.39 8.45 1.47
C GLU A 139 -15.08 8.40 2.27
N VAL A 140 -14.99 7.47 3.23
CA VAL A 140 -13.78 7.28 4.05
C VAL A 140 -12.57 6.90 3.19
N LEU A 141 -12.75 6.11 2.13
CA LEU A 141 -11.66 5.69 1.25
C LEU A 141 -11.08 6.90 0.51
N TRP A 142 -11.95 7.74 -0.06
CA TRP A 142 -11.56 8.96 -0.77
C TRP A 142 -10.96 10.00 0.18
N ALA A 143 -11.47 10.12 1.41
CA ALA A 143 -10.89 10.96 2.43
C ALA A 143 -9.46 10.53 2.82
N VAL A 144 -9.21 9.22 2.87
CA VAL A 144 -7.85 8.68 3.09
C VAL A 144 -6.95 9.00 1.90
N PHE A 145 -7.41 8.83 0.65
CA PHE A 145 -6.61 9.19 -0.52
C PHE A 145 -6.25 10.67 -0.54
N ALA A 146 -7.22 11.55 -0.24
CA ALA A 146 -7.00 12.98 -0.10
C ALA A 146 -6.04 13.37 1.04
N ALA A 147 -5.81 12.49 2.02
CA ALA A 147 -4.85 12.69 3.10
C ALA A 147 -3.41 12.32 2.76
N PHE A 148 -3.23 11.46 1.76
CA PHE A 148 -1.91 11.00 1.32
C PHE A 148 -1.44 11.67 0.03
N THR A 149 -2.30 12.44 -0.63
CA THR A 149 -2.02 13.15 -1.89
C THR A 149 -1.87 14.67 -1.71
N LYS A 150 -2.30 15.21 -0.58
CA LYS A 150 -2.08 16.60 -0.15
C LYS A 150 -0.86 16.68 0.76
#